data_AF-A0A2N7N6Q2-F1
#
_entry.id   AF-A0A2N7N6Q2-F1
#
_cell.length_a   1.000
_cell.length_b   1.000
_cell.length_c   1.000
_cell.angle_alpha   90.00
_cell.angle_beta   90.00
_cell.angle_gamma   90.00
#
_symmetry.space_group_name_H-M   'P 1'
#
loop_
_entity.id
_entity.type
_entity.pdbx_description
1 polymer ?
#
loop_
_entity_poly.entity_id
_entity_poly.type
_entity_poly.pdbx_seq_one_letter_code
_entity_poly.pdbx_strand_id
1 'polypeptide(L)'
;MKTMPIAILGGLITSACWAAPSGHLNDNQLVISGIPAPLPVQDHSTTLRRGAVDVRDDIQTPAPQIVNVGEKTVQRVNVEKRKPTGSLTSTPTVLPPITPAHTKPTTFFISANEAPYRALSRWLQKKNLTKVAFSLSEEEQAALLRPVSSNLHFTGTLPQSIEALGQQLDMPLRFDVQRGIAAIHTQPGMIDVRWVHGRSLKEAIANLTRAYQWHWREEGERRSWMSEDDYPLMAEYGIVTPRGAFDLALDTVLEGYPVRAELIPGSRQIFIRERQ
;
A
#
# COMPACT_ATOMS: atom_id res chain seq x y z
N MET A 1 25.66 -27.70 51.94
CA MET A 1 25.38 -28.84 51.03
C MET A 1 23.88 -29.06 50.93
N LYS A 2 23.29 -28.69 49.78
CA LYS A 2 22.11 -29.34 49.18
C LYS A 2 21.93 -28.74 47.79
N THR A 3 22.48 -29.46 46.82
CA THR A 3 22.28 -29.28 45.39
C THR A 3 20.92 -29.82 45.00
N MET A 4 20.15 -29.07 44.21
CA MET A 4 19.02 -29.60 43.44
C MET A 4 18.95 -28.91 42.07
N PRO A 5 18.42 -29.61 41.04
CA PRO A 5 18.93 -29.52 39.68
C PRO A 5 18.19 -28.51 38.79
N ILE A 6 18.91 -28.14 37.74
CA ILE A 6 18.52 -27.35 36.58
C ILE A 6 17.48 -28.09 35.74
N ALA A 7 16.43 -27.39 35.32
CA ALA A 7 15.65 -27.72 34.12
C ALA A 7 15.74 -26.53 33.15
N ILE A 8 16.59 -26.68 32.13
CA ILE A 8 16.63 -25.80 30.97
C ILE A 8 15.56 -26.31 30.01
N LEU A 9 14.46 -25.56 29.88
CA LEU A 9 13.53 -25.75 28.77
C LEU A 9 13.97 -24.81 27.65
N GLY A 10 14.60 -25.38 26.64
CA GLY A 10 15.01 -24.67 25.43
C GLY A 10 13.80 -24.22 24.62
N GLY A 11 13.63 -22.91 24.48
CA GLY A 11 12.81 -22.30 23.46
C GLY A 11 13.72 -21.57 22.47
N LEU A 12 14.14 -22.27 21.41
CA LEU A 12 14.74 -21.65 20.23
C LEU A 12 13.63 -20.90 19.49
N ILE A 13 13.49 -19.60 19.73
CA ILE A 13 12.76 -18.71 18.83
C ILE A 13 13.73 -18.36 17.70
N THR A 14 13.72 -19.15 16.63
CA THR A 14 14.36 -18.77 15.38
C THR A 14 13.52 -17.70 14.71
N SER A 15 13.82 -16.43 14.96
CA SER A 15 13.34 -15.33 14.14
C SER A 15 13.96 -15.48 12.74
N ALA A 16 13.16 -15.88 11.76
CA ALA A 16 13.58 -15.87 10.37
C ALA A 16 13.60 -14.40 9.88
N CYS A 17 14.79 -13.84 9.74
CA CYS A 17 15.00 -12.59 9.00
C CYS A 17 14.59 -12.82 7.53
N TRP A 18 13.50 -12.21 7.09
CA TRP A 18 13.21 -12.10 5.66
C TRP A 18 13.91 -10.86 5.14
N ALA A 19 15.03 -11.07 4.46
CA ALA A 19 15.63 -10.07 3.60
C ALA A 19 14.64 -9.77 2.46
N ALA A 20 14.09 -8.56 2.43
CA ALA A 20 13.31 -8.11 1.29
C ALA A 20 14.22 -8.09 0.03
N PRO A 21 13.72 -8.52 -1.15
CA PRO A 21 14.50 -8.45 -2.38
C PRO A 21 14.81 -6.99 -2.69
N SER A 22 16.10 -6.64 -2.67
CA SER A 22 16.59 -5.34 -3.12
C SER A 22 16.83 -5.40 -4.63
N GLY A 23 16.12 -4.57 -5.39
CA GLY A 23 16.40 -4.34 -6.80
C GLY A 23 17.36 -3.15 -6.95
N HIS A 24 18.46 -3.34 -7.67
CA HIS A 24 19.36 -2.26 -8.05
C HIS A 24 19.36 -2.12 -9.57
N LEU A 25 19.31 -0.88 -10.07
CA LEU A 25 19.38 -0.58 -11.49
C LEU A 25 20.85 -0.35 -11.86
N ASN A 26 21.40 -1.21 -12.72
CA ASN A 26 22.76 -1.06 -13.25
C ASN A 26 22.71 -1.11 -14.77
N ASP A 27 23.27 -0.11 -15.46
CA ASP A 27 23.37 -0.01 -16.92
C ASP A 27 22.09 -0.40 -17.69
N ASN A 28 20.96 0.25 -17.34
CA ASN A 28 19.64 0.01 -17.93
C ASN A 28 19.08 -1.42 -17.77
N GLN A 29 19.69 -2.25 -16.92
CA GLN A 29 19.22 -3.59 -16.60
C GLN A 29 18.81 -3.66 -15.12
N LEU A 30 17.57 -4.11 -14.88
CA LEU A 30 17.07 -4.35 -13.53
C LEU A 30 17.66 -5.67 -13.02
N VAL A 31 18.48 -5.61 -11.97
CA VAL A 31 19.01 -6.81 -11.30
C VAL A 31 18.25 -7.00 -9.99
N ILE A 32 17.53 -8.12 -9.88
CA ILE A 32 16.81 -8.53 -8.68
C ILE A 32 17.65 -9.61 -8.00
N SER A 33 18.19 -9.31 -6.82
CA SER A 33 18.90 -10.29 -6.00
C SER A 33 17.97 -10.83 -4.90
N GLY A 34 18.01 -12.15 -4.66
CA GLY A 34 17.18 -12.82 -3.64
C GLY A 34 16.19 -13.87 -4.17
N ILE A 35 16.19 -14.18 -5.46
CA ILE A 35 15.45 -15.33 -5.99
C ILE A 35 16.36 -16.57 -5.87
N PRO A 36 15.97 -17.65 -5.18
CA PRO A 36 16.72 -18.90 -5.21
C PRO A 36 16.75 -19.42 -6.65
N ALA A 37 17.95 -19.64 -7.19
CA ALA A 37 18.12 -20.24 -8.51
C ALA A 37 17.44 -21.63 -8.53
N PRO A 38 16.75 -22.00 -9.63
CA PRO A 38 16.24 -23.35 -9.76
C PRO A 38 17.41 -24.34 -9.73
N LEU A 39 17.25 -25.40 -8.94
CA LEU A 39 18.23 -26.48 -8.80
C LEU A 39 18.58 -27.09 -10.18
N PRO A 40 19.84 -27.50 -10.40
CA PRO A 40 20.25 -28.09 -11.67
C PRO A 40 19.60 -29.47 -11.83
N VAL A 41 18.82 -29.64 -12.90
CA VAL A 41 18.35 -30.96 -13.34
C VAL A 41 19.54 -31.69 -13.96
N GLN A 42 19.93 -32.82 -13.38
CA GLN A 42 20.98 -33.68 -13.93
C GLN A 42 20.46 -34.50 -15.12
N ASP A 43 21.27 -34.51 -16.17
CA ASP A 43 21.09 -35.17 -17.46
C ASP A 43 21.01 -36.71 -17.39
N HIS A 44 20.16 -37.28 -18.24
CA HIS A 44 20.46 -38.56 -18.88
C HIS A 44 20.47 -38.40 -20.40
N SER A 45 21.66 -38.66 -20.95
CA SER A 45 22.15 -38.37 -22.28
C SER A 45 21.51 -39.24 -23.37
N THR A 46 21.32 -38.70 -24.57
CA THR A 46 21.81 -39.36 -25.80
C THR A 46 21.89 -38.43 -27.03
N THR A 47 23.10 -38.41 -27.60
CA THR A 47 23.47 -38.25 -29.03
C THR A 47 23.41 -36.89 -29.74
N LEU A 48 24.61 -36.31 -29.86
CA LEU A 48 25.12 -35.46 -30.95
C LEU A 48 24.66 -35.90 -32.35
N ARG A 49 24.05 -34.97 -33.10
CA ARG A 49 24.30 -34.81 -34.53
C ARG A 49 24.29 -33.32 -34.92
N ARG A 50 25.46 -32.85 -35.34
CA ARG A 50 25.64 -31.64 -36.13
C ARG A 50 25.06 -31.93 -37.51
N GLY A 51 24.00 -31.21 -37.89
CA GLY A 51 23.36 -31.34 -39.20
C GLY A 51 22.48 -30.14 -39.48
N ALA A 52 22.92 -29.31 -40.43
CA ALA A 52 22.12 -28.25 -41.01
C ALA A 52 20.98 -28.85 -41.86
N VAL A 53 19.73 -28.45 -41.60
CA VAL A 53 18.53 -28.59 -42.48
C VAL A 53 17.52 -27.54 -41.95
N ASP A 54 17.39 -26.39 -42.61
CA ASP A 54 16.46 -26.08 -43.72
C ASP A 54 15.16 -25.46 -43.17
N VAL A 55 15.06 -24.13 -43.31
CA VAL A 55 13.87 -23.35 -42.98
C VAL A 55 12.84 -23.65 -44.06
N ARG A 56 11.87 -24.51 -43.74
CA ARG A 56 10.67 -24.63 -44.55
C ARG A 56 9.71 -23.51 -44.17
N ASP A 57 9.44 -22.66 -45.17
CA ASP A 57 8.19 -21.93 -45.34
C ASP A 57 7.02 -22.86 -45.03
N ASP A 58 6.23 -22.54 -43.99
CA ASP A 58 4.80 -22.88 -43.84
C ASP A 58 4.33 -22.53 -42.41
N ILE A 59 4.33 -21.24 -42.07
CA ILE A 59 3.42 -20.69 -41.05
C ILE A 59 2.79 -19.44 -41.64
N GLN A 60 1.57 -19.61 -42.15
CA GLN A 60 0.74 -18.53 -42.69
C GLN A 60 0.03 -17.82 -41.53
N THR A 61 0.42 -16.57 -41.26
CA THR A 61 -0.28 -15.67 -40.34
C THR A 61 -1.53 -15.12 -41.03
N PRO A 62 -2.74 -15.16 -40.43
CA PRO A 62 -3.90 -14.48 -41.02
C PRO A 62 -3.68 -12.95 -41.03
N ALA A 63 -3.96 -12.34 -42.19
CA ALA A 63 -3.80 -10.90 -42.43
C ALA A 63 -4.78 -10.05 -41.59
N PRO A 64 -4.41 -8.81 -41.21
CA PRO A 64 -5.27 -7.91 -40.44
C PRO A 64 -6.52 -7.52 -41.23
N GLN A 65 -7.70 -7.70 -40.61
CA GLN A 65 -8.95 -7.17 -41.16
C GLN A 65 -9.05 -5.67 -40.91
N ILE A 66 -8.97 -4.89 -41.99
CA ILE A 66 -9.30 -3.47 -42.01
C ILE A 66 -10.83 -3.36 -41.93
N VAL A 67 -11.36 -2.86 -40.81
CA VAL A 67 -12.77 -2.49 -40.70
C VAL A 67 -12.98 -1.18 -41.45
N ASN A 68 -13.57 -1.28 -42.65
CA ASN A 68 -14.05 -0.12 -43.41
C ASN A 68 -15.16 0.58 -42.62
N VAL A 69 -14.87 1.79 -42.13
CA VAL A 69 -15.86 2.76 -41.65
C VAL A 69 -16.71 3.16 -42.85
N GLY A 70 -17.95 2.67 -42.88
CA GLY A 70 -18.91 2.94 -43.93
C GLY A 70 -19.15 4.44 -44.15
N GLU A 71 -19.15 4.80 -45.42
CA GLU A 71 -19.43 6.13 -45.94
C GLU A 71 -20.71 6.73 -45.37
N LYS A 72 -20.56 7.95 -44.84
CA LYS A 72 -21.66 8.79 -44.40
C LYS A 72 -22.30 9.42 -45.65
N THR A 73 -23.32 8.78 -46.21
CA THR A 73 -24.10 9.37 -47.31
C THR A 73 -24.96 10.51 -46.76
N VAL A 74 -24.68 11.74 -47.19
CA VAL A 74 -25.51 12.91 -46.94
C VAL A 74 -26.75 12.81 -47.82
N GLN A 75 -27.91 12.51 -47.25
CA GLN A 75 -29.19 12.62 -47.97
C GLN A 75 -29.67 14.06 -47.98
N ARG A 76 -29.79 14.61 -49.20
CA ARG A 76 -30.42 15.90 -49.50
C ARG A 76 -31.90 15.85 -49.13
N VAL A 77 -32.32 16.89 -48.41
CA VAL A 77 -33.71 17.29 -48.20
C VAL A 77 -34.38 17.51 -49.54
N ASN A 78 -35.53 16.86 -49.78
CA ASN A 78 -36.48 17.29 -50.80
C ASN A 78 -37.86 17.41 -50.15
N VAL A 79 -38.41 18.62 -50.19
CA VAL A 79 -39.76 18.97 -49.73
C VAL A 79 -40.61 19.14 -50.97
N GLU A 80 -41.69 18.37 -51.12
CA GLU A 80 -42.98 18.87 -51.63
C GLU A 80 -44.10 17.83 -51.41
N LYS A 81 -45.26 18.36 -50.99
CA LYS A 81 -46.57 17.79 -50.65
C LYS A 81 -47.17 16.76 -51.63
N ARG A 82 -47.95 15.80 -51.08
CA ARG A 82 -49.41 15.61 -51.33
C ARG A 82 -50.01 14.50 -50.43
N LYS A 83 -51.23 14.74 -49.92
CA LYS A 83 -52.18 13.83 -49.20
C LYS A 83 -53.21 13.28 -50.23
N PRO A 84 -54.19 12.40 -49.92
CA PRO A 84 -54.45 11.57 -48.72
C PRO A 84 -54.91 10.10 -48.98
N THR A 85 -55.11 9.35 -47.88
CA THR A 85 -56.13 8.28 -47.66
C THR A 85 -55.61 6.84 -47.58
N GLY A 86 -55.84 6.19 -46.43
CA GLY A 86 -55.68 4.75 -46.20
C GLY A 86 -55.44 4.39 -44.74
N SER A 87 -56.52 4.07 -44.02
CA SER A 87 -56.54 3.66 -42.61
C SER A 87 -56.02 2.23 -42.42
N LEU A 88 -55.07 2.01 -41.51
CA LEU A 88 -55.00 0.83 -40.65
C LEU A 88 -54.37 1.21 -39.29
N THR A 89 -55.19 1.08 -38.25
CA THR A 89 -54.85 1.27 -36.84
C THR A 89 -53.91 0.15 -36.39
N SER A 90 -52.66 0.48 -36.12
CA SER A 90 -51.78 -0.32 -35.26
C SER A 90 -51.32 0.58 -34.11
N THR A 91 -51.83 0.31 -32.92
CA THR A 91 -51.34 0.90 -31.68
C THR A 91 -49.95 0.34 -31.39
N PRO A 92 -48.87 1.15 -31.42
CA PRO A 92 -47.61 0.70 -30.87
C PRO A 92 -47.70 0.83 -29.35
N THR A 93 -47.62 -0.31 -28.66
CA THR A 93 -47.34 -0.34 -27.22
C THR A 93 -45.99 0.34 -27.01
N VAL A 94 -46.02 1.62 -26.62
CA VAL A 94 -44.84 2.37 -26.21
C VAL A 94 -44.35 1.74 -24.91
N LEU A 95 -43.30 0.93 -25.01
CA LEU A 95 -42.51 0.53 -23.85
C LEU A 95 -42.06 1.81 -23.13
N PRO A 96 -42.24 1.92 -21.80
CA PRO A 96 -41.73 3.06 -21.07
C PRO A 96 -40.22 3.16 -21.30
N PRO A 97 -39.67 4.37 -21.47
CA PRO A 97 -38.23 4.54 -21.63
C PRO A 97 -37.54 3.92 -20.42
N ILE A 98 -36.68 2.93 -20.68
CA ILE A 98 -35.74 2.40 -19.69
C ILE A 98 -34.89 3.60 -19.28
N THR A 99 -35.26 4.23 -18.18
CA THR A 99 -34.48 5.31 -17.61
C THR A 99 -33.19 4.62 -17.16
N PRO A 100 -32.01 4.94 -17.74
CA PRO A 100 -30.77 4.40 -17.23
C PRO A 100 -30.75 4.78 -15.75
N ALA A 101 -30.67 3.78 -14.87
CA ALA A 101 -30.54 4.01 -13.45
C ALA A 101 -29.43 5.06 -13.28
N HIS A 102 -29.75 6.19 -12.66
CA HIS A 102 -28.76 7.20 -12.31
C HIS A 102 -27.82 6.59 -11.27
N THR A 103 -26.88 5.76 -11.73
CA THR A 103 -25.78 5.25 -10.93
C THR A 103 -24.90 6.45 -10.66
N LYS A 104 -24.93 6.91 -9.40
CA LYS A 104 -23.98 7.93 -8.91
C LYS A 104 -22.57 7.52 -9.35
N PRO A 105 -21.75 8.44 -9.88
CA PRO A 105 -20.46 8.07 -10.45
C PRO A 105 -19.57 7.43 -9.37
N THR A 106 -19.05 6.24 -9.65
CA THR A 106 -18.04 5.57 -8.82
C THR A 106 -16.85 6.48 -8.66
N THR A 107 -16.47 6.80 -7.42
CA THR A 107 -15.36 7.73 -7.15
C THR A 107 -14.06 6.97 -6.90
N PHE A 108 -14.18 5.80 -6.25
CA PHE A 108 -13.07 4.93 -5.88
C PHE A 108 -13.43 3.47 -6.17
N PHE A 109 -12.45 2.66 -6.53
CA PHE A 109 -12.67 1.25 -6.88
C PHE A 109 -11.43 0.40 -6.60
N ILE A 110 -11.67 -0.88 -6.35
CA ILE A 110 -10.68 -1.95 -6.21
C ILE A 110 -11.02 -3.00 -7.26
N SER A 111 -10.07 -3.33 -8.12
CA SER A 111 -10.27 -4.37 -9.12
C SER A 111 -10.23 -5.76 -8.49
N ALA A 112 -10.90 -6.73 -9.11
CA ALA A 112 -10.71 -8.13 -8.78
C ALA A 112 -9.21 -8.49 -8.85
N ASN A 113 -8.74 -9.28 -7.89
CA ASN A 113 -7.34 -9.65 -7.68
C ASN A 113 -6.40 -8.46 -7.36
N GLU A 114 -6.93 -7.29 -7.00
CA GLU A 114 -6.15 -6.18 -6.43
C GLU A 114 -6.18 -6.24 -4.90
N ALA A 115 -5.02 -6.05 -4.25
CA ALA A 115 -4.95 -5.89 -2.81
C ALA A 115 -5.51 -4.51 -2.39
N PRO A 116 -6.35 -4.42 -1.34
CA PRO A 116 -6.86 -3.16 -0.82
C PRO A 116 -5.77 -2.11 -0.55
N TYR A 117 -4.61 -2.52 -0.04
CA TYR A 117 -3.46 -1.65 0.18
C TYR A 117 -3.01 -0.91 -1.09
N ARG A 118 -2.97 -1.59 -2.23
CA ARG A 118 -2.59 -1.01 -3.52
C ARG A 118 -3.62 0.00 -4.01
N ALA A 119 -4.90 -0.33 -3.86
CA ALA A 119 -5.98 0.58 -4.21
C ALA A 119 -5.95 1.84 -3.33
N LEU A 120 -5.80 1.69 -2.02
CA LEU A 120 -5.65 2.80 -1.07
C LEU A 120 -4.49 3.72 -1.47
N SER A 121 -3.31 3.14 -1.77
CA SER A 121 -2.14 3.90 -2.22
C SER A 121 -2.45 4.73 -3.47
N ARG A 122 -3.12 4.13 -4.47
CA ARG A 122 -3.54 4.81 -5.70
C ARG A 122 -4.58 5.92 -5.41
N TRP A 123 -5.52 5.68 -4.50
CA TRP A 123 -6.53 6.67 -4.12
C TRP A 123 -5.91 7.90 -3.44
N LEU A 124 -4.94 7.68 -2.54
CA LEU A 124 -4.19 8.73 -1.87
C LEU A 124 -3.33 9.53 -2.84
N GLN A 125 -2.61 8.85 -3.74
CA GLN A 125 -1.81 9.49 -4.79
C GLN A 125 -2.66 10.38 -5.70
N LYS A 126 -3.85 9.91 -6.11
CA LYS A 126 -4.80 10.70 -6.92
C LYS A 126 -5.26 11.98 -6.20
N LYS A 127 -5.17 12.01 -4.87
CA LYS A 127 -5.48 13.17 -4.02
C LYS A 127 -4.25 13.98 -3.62
N ASN A 128 -3.09 13.71 -4.22
CA ASN A 128 -1.80 14.34 -3.90
C ASN A 128 -1.38 14.17 -2.43
N LEU A 129 -1.80 13.08 -1.80
CA LEU A 129 -1.41 12.70 -0.44
C LEU A 129 -0.21 11.76 -0.52
N THR A 130 1.01 12.32 -0.44
CA THR A 130 2.26 11.57 -0.60
C THR A 130 2.87 11.10 0.71
N LYS A 131 2.56 11.77 1.83
CA LYS A 131 2.95 11.34 3.18
C LYS A 131 1.81 10.57 3.80
N VAL A 132 2.04 9.27 4.03
CA VAL A 132 1.02 8.35 4.55
C VAL A 132 1.58 7.63 5.77
N ALA A 133 0.79 7.57 6.83
CA ALA A 133 1.05 6.83 8.06
C ALA A 133 0.00 5.71 8.18
N PHE A 134 0.44 4.49 8.46
CA PHE A 134 -0.45 3.37 8.77
C PHE A 134 -0.30 3.01 10.24
N SER A 135 -1.41 2.76 10.93
CA SER A 135 -1.39 2.10 12.23
C SER A 135 -2.48 1.05 12.30
N LEU A 136 -2.04 -0.18 12.07
CA LEU A 136 -2.84 -1.37 11.92
C LEU A 136 -2.14 -2.49 12.68
N SER A 137 -2.90 -3.43 13.22
CA SER A 137 -2.38 -4.72 13.69
C SER A 137 -1.82 -5.55 12.52
N GLU A 138 -1.05 -6.59 12.84
CA GLU A 138 -0.52 -7.51 11.84
C GLU A 138 -1.64 -8.18 11.05
N GLU A 139 -2.74 -8.56 11.70
CA GLU A 139 -3.90 -9.17 11.07
C GLU A 139 -4.60 -8.20 10.10
N GLU A 140 -4.79 -6.95 10.52
CA GLU A 140 -5.40 -5.91 9.69
C GLU A 140 -4.52 -5.56 8.49
N GLN A 141 -3.20 -5.48 8.69
CA GLN A 141 -2.24 -5.26 7.61
C GLN A 141 -2.27 -6.42 6.61
N ALA A 142 -2.26 -7.67 7.10
CA ALA A 142 -2.36 -8.85 6.25
C ALA A 142 -3.68 -8.87 5.45
N ALA A 143 -4.79 -8.44 6.05
CA ALA A 143 -6.07 -8.32 5.38
C ALA A 143 -6.04 -7.27 4.25
N LEU A 144 -5.36 -6.13 4.44
CA LEU A 144 -5.17 -5.14 3.37
C LEU A 144 -4.25 -5.62 2.24
N LEU A 145 -3.35 -6.56 2.52
CA LEU A 145 -2.44 -7.13 1.52
C LEU A 145 -3.08 -8.29 0.74
N ARG A 146 -4.19 -8.86 1.23
CA ARG A 146 -4.90 -9.95 0.56
C ARG A 146 -5.72 -9.41 -0.63
N PRO A 147 -5.54 -9.96 -1.85
CA PRO A 147 -6.36 -9.57 -3.00
C PRO A 147 -7.85 -9.85 -2.80
N VAL A 148 -8.70 -8.94 -3.26
CA VAL A 148 -10.16 -9.15 -3.27
C VAL A 148 -10.58 -10.05 -4.43
N SER A 149 -11.61 -10.88 -4.23
CA SER A 149 -12.08 -11.83 -5.24
C SER A 149 -12.95 -11.21 -6.34
N SER A 150 -13.50 -10.02 -6.09
CA SER A 150 -14.43 -9.33 -6.99
C SER A 150 -14.19 -7.83 -6.99
N ASN A 151 -14.71 -7.12 -7.99
CA ASN A 151 -14.60 -5.67 -8.08
C ASN A 151 -15.39 -5.01 -6.94
N LEU A 152 -14.76 -4.12 -6.21
CA LEU A 152 -15.41 -3.28 -5.19
C LEU A 152 -15.50 -1.84 -5.71
N HIS A 153 -16.68 -1.25 -5.56
CA HIS A 153 -16.97 0.11 -6.00
C HIS A 153 -17.47 0.95 -4.83
N PHE A 154 -16.88 2.13 -4.66
CA PHE A 154 -17.21 3.05 -3.60
C PHE A 154 -17.55 4.43 -4.17
N THR A 155 -18.62 5.01 -3.66
CA THR A 155 -19.12 6.33 -4.06
C THR A 155 -19.07 7.26 -2.85
N GLY A 156 -18.49 8.44 -3.03
CA GLY A 156 -18.39 9.43 -1.97
C GLY A 156 -17.01 10.06 -1.87
N THR A 157 -16.73 10.66 -0.72
CA THR A 157 -15.42 11.23 -0.43
C THR A 157 -14.39 10.14 -0.14
N LEU A 158 -13.10 10.52 -0.12
CA LEU A 158 -12.03 9.58 0.24
C LEU A 158 -12.24 9.00 1.66
N PRO A 159 -12.50 9.79 2.73
CA PRO A 159 -12.80 9.24 4.05
C PRO A 159 -13.95 8.23 4.04
N GLN A 160 -15.07 8.57 3.39
CA GLN A 160 -16.24 7.69 3.29
C GLN A 160 -15.92 6.37 2.58
N SER A 161 -15.07 6.42 1.54
CA SER A 161 -14.69 5.21 0.79
C SER A 161 -13.73 4.32 1.56
N ILE A 162 -12.85 4.90 2.39
CA ILE A 162 -11.96 4.16 3.28
C ILE A 162 -12.75 3.49 4.41
N GLU A 163 -13.72 4.20 5.01
CA GLU A 163 -14.62 3.64 6.01
C GLU A 163 -15.47 2.49 5.44
N ALA A 164 -16.03 2.67 4.24
CA ALA A 164 -16.79 1.63 3.56
C ALA A 164 -15.93 0.41 3.20
N LEU A 165 -14.66 0.62 2.82
CA LEU A 165 -13.70 -0.47 2.63
C LEU A 165 -13.44 -1.20 3.96
N GLY A 166 -13.31 -0.48 5.07
CA GLY A 166 -13.17 -1.07 6.39
C GLY A 166 -14.32 -2.03 6.72
N GLN A 167 -15.56 -1.61 6.46
CA GLN A 167 -16.75 -2.46 6.64
C GLN A 167 -16.72 -3.72 5.78
N GLN A 168 -16.20 -3.66 4.55
CA GLN A 168 -16.04 -4.84 3.69
C GLN A 168 -15.00 -5.83 4.22
N LEU A 169 -14.00 -5.32 4.95
CA LEU A 169 -12.90 -6.11 5.48
C LEU A 169 -13.09 -6.47 6.97
N ASP A 170 -14.25 -6.15 7.55
CA ASP A 170 -14.57 -6.32 8.97
C ASP A 170 -13.54 -5.65 9.91
N MET A 171 -13.12 -4.44 9.56
CA MET A 171 -12.16 -3.64 10.33
C MET A 171 -12.62 -2.17 10.41
N PRO A 172 -12.47 -1.50 11.58
CA PRO A 172 -12.92 -0.13 11.76
C PRO A 172 -11.91 0.88 11.16
N LEU A 173 -11.64 0.79 9.85
CA LEU A 173 -10.72 1.68 9.15
C LEU A 173 -11.19 3.14 9.23
N ARG A 174 -10.26 4.01 9.59
CA ARG A 174 -10.43 5.45 9.70
C ARG A 174 -9.41 6.16 8.85
N PHE A 175 -9.75 7.39 8.48
CA PHE A 175 -8.90 8.26 7.70
C PHE A 175 -8.86 9.64 8.31
N ASP A 176 -7.64 10.10 8.59
CA ASP A 176 -7.36 11.41 9.15
C ASP A 176 -6.25 12.09 8.35
N VAL A 177 -6.22 13.42 8.39
CA VAL A 177 -5.10 14.19 7.85
C VAL A 177 -4.66 15.21 8.88
N GLN A 178 -3.41 15.12 9.34
CA GLN A 178 -2.82 16.12 10.21
C GLN A 178 -1.48 16.58 9.66
N ARG A 179 -1.26 17.90 9.64
CA ARG A 179 0.02 18.51 9.22
C ARG A 179 0.50 18.03 7.84
N GLY A 180 -0.45 17.76 6.93
CA GLY A 180 -0.17 17.27 5.57
C GLY A 180 0.18 15.77 5.48
N ILE A 181 -0.01 15.00 6.55
CA ILE A 181 0.21 13.55 6.58
C ILE A 181 -1.16 12.88 6.64
N ALA A 182 -1.43 12.01 5.67
CA ALA A 182 -2.59 11.14 5.69
C ALA A 182 -2.36 9.97 6.65
N ALA A 183 -3.34 9.64 7.46
CA ALA A 183 -3.31 8.51 8.37
C ALA A 183 -4.43 7.53 8.02
N ILE A 184 -4.08 6.25 7.93
CA ILE A 184 -5.04 5.14 7.85
C ILE A 184 -4.82 4.27 9.09
N HIS A 185 -5.83 4.13 9.92
CA HIS A 185 -5.70 3.42 11.19
C HIS A 185 -7.01 2.82 11.68
N THR A 186 -6.92 1.95 12.69
CA THR A 186 -8.08 1.39 13.41
C THR A 186 -8.16 1.86 14.87
N GLN A 187 -7.21 2.70 15.31
CA GLN A 187 -7.16 3.19 16.68
C GLN A 187 -8.44 3.95 17.12
N PRO A 188 -8.98 3.65 18.32
CA PRO A 188 -10.08 4.41 18.91
C PRO A 188 -9.63 5.80 19.40
N GLY A 189 -10.57 6.75 19.44
CA GLY A 189 -10.33 8.07 20.02
C GLY A 189 -9.54 9.05 19.13
N MET A 190 -9.01 10.09 19.76
CA MET A 190 -8.17 11.10 19.09
C MET A 190 -6.75 10.58 18.92
N ILE A 191 -6.14 10.89 17.78
CA ILE A 191 -4.78 10.47 17.43
C ILE A 191 -3.85 11.67 17.22
N ASP A 192 -2.56 11.43 17.33
CA ASP A 192 -1.49 12.27 16.79
C ASP A 192 -0.88 11.57 15.56
N VAL A 193 -0.72 12.32 14.46
CA VAL A 193 -0.01 11.85 13.27
C VAL A 193 1.31 12.60 13.14
N ARG A 194 2.43 11.87 13.05
CA ARG A 194 3.78 12.44 12.98
C ARG A 194 4.58 11.84 11.86
N TRP A 195 5.45 12.66 11.27
CA TRP A 195 6.43 12.23 10.29
C TRP A 195 7.76 12.07 11.03
N VAL A 196 8.32 10.88 11.01
CA VAL A 196 9.63 10.56 11.57
C VAL A 196 10.67 10.89 10.51
N HIS A 197 11.59 11.80 10.81
CA HIS A 197 12.57 12.30 9.86
C HIS A 197 13.86 12.77 10.54
N GLY A 198 14.97 12.63 9.82
CA GLY A 198 16.31 12.99 10.28
C GLY A 198 17.36 12.20 9.51
N ARG A 199 18.61 12.65 9.55
CA ARG A 199 19.73 11.92 8.93
C ARG A 199 20.18 10.72 9.76
N SER A 200 19.83 10.71 11.04
CA SER A 200 20.11 9.64 11.98
C SER A 200 18.94 9.42 12.93
N LEU A 201 18.99 8.31 13.67
CA LEU A 201 18.01 7.97 14.70
C LEU A 201 18.01 9.03 15.80
N LYS A 202 19.18 9.49 16.25
CA LYS A 202 19.26 10.57 17.23
C LYS A 202 18.54 11.83 16.76
N GLU A 203 18.77 12.25 15.52
CA GLU A 203 18.09 13.42 14.94
C GLU A 203 16.58 13.20 14.82
N ALA A 204 16.15 12.00 14.41
CA ALA A 204 14.74 11.63 14.31
C ALA A 204 14.02 11.69 15.65
N ILE A 205 14.62 11.13 16.69
CA ILE A 205 14.08 11.19 18.05
C ILE A 205 14.07 12.64 18.56
N ALA A 206 15.12 13.42 18.32
CA ALA A 206 15.15 14.83 18.70
C ALA A 206 13.98 15.63 18.08
N ASN A 207 13.73 15.43 16.78
CA ASN A 207 12.62 16.05 16.06
C ASN A 207 11.26 15.60 16.61
N LEU A 208 11.10 14.31 16.85
CA LEU A 208 9.88 13.73 17.42
C LEU A 208 9.60 14.27 18.83
N THR A 209 10.64 14.33 19.67
CA THR A 209 10.58 14.85 21.05
C THR A 209 10.06 16.28 21.08
N ARG A 210 10.61 17.14 20.21
CA ARG A 210 10.14 18.53 20.06
C ARG A 210 8.70 18.58 19.56
N ALA A 211 8.32 17.71 18.62
CA ALA A 211 6.98 17.64 18.07
C ALA A 211 5.90 17.26 19.10
N TYR A 212 6.27 16.47 20.11
CA TYR A 212 5.43 16.14 21.28
C TYR A 212 5.58 17.11 22.46
N GLN A 213 6.34 18.19 22.29
CA GLN A 213 6.58 19.20 23.34
C GLN A 213 7.29 18.65 24.58
N TRP A 214 8.21 17.70 24.37
CA TRP A 214 9.16 17.23 25.36
C TRP A 214 10.51 17.94 25.21
N HIS A 215 11.31 17.92 26.26
CA HIS A 215 12.60 18.58 26.31
C HIS A 215 13.70 17.66 25.78
N TRP A 216 14.27 18.02 24.63
CA TRP A 216 15.49 17.42 24.10
C TRP A 216 16.72 18.23 24.51
N ARG A 217 17.72 17.58 25.08
CA ARG A 217 19.01 18.19 25.43
C ARG A 217 20.13 17.58 24.59
N GLU A 218 20.81 18.40 23.80
CA GLU A 218 21.90 17.92 22.94
C GLU A 218 23.17 17.56 23.73
N GLU A 219 23.48 18.34 24.77
CA GLU A 219 24.78 18.32 25.45
C GLU A 219 24.67 18.36 26.98
N GLY A 220 25.80 18.10 27.65
CA GLY A 220 25.95 18.09 29.11
C GLY A 220 25.70 16.74 29.77
N GLU A 221 25.85 16.70 31.10
CA GLU A 221 25.66 15.49 31.92
C GLU A 221 24.24 14.90 31.82
N ARG A 222 23.27 15.75 31.47
CA ARG A 222 21.86 15.39 31.27
C ARG A 222 21.45 15.46 29.81
N ARG A 223 22.38 15.18 28.88
CA ARG A 223 22.04 15.05 27.46
C ARG A 223 21.00 13.93 27.26
N SER A 224 20.06 14.16 26.35
CA SER A 224 18.98 13.22 26.06
C SER A 224 19.48 11.97 25.35
N TRP A 225 20.54 12.06 24.55
CA TRP A 225 21.16 10.89 23.91
C TRP A 225 22.35 10.40 24.72
N MET A 226 22.21 9.26 25.38
CA MET A 226 23.25 8.67 26.24
C MET A 226 23.93 7.45 25.61
N SER A 227 23.35 6.88 24.54
CA SER A 227 23.99 5.87 23.69
C SER A 227 25.32 6.39 23.13
N GLU A 228 26.32 5.50 23.02
CA GLU A 228 27.63 5.84 22.43
C GLU A 228 27.51 5.99 20.91
N ASP A 229 26.70 5.12 20.30
CA ASP A 229 26.47 5.12 18.86
C ASP A 229 25.27 6.00 18.47
N ASP A 230 25.32 6.54 17.27
CA ASP A 230 24.17 7.13 16.57
C ASP A 230 23.84 6.27 15.34
N TYR A 231 22.65 5.69 15.35
CA TYR A 231 22.22 4.73 14.34
C TYR A 231 21.63 5.43 13.11
N PRO A 232 21.77 4.87 11.90
CA PRO A 232 21.10 5.43 10.73
C PRO A 232 19.59 5.28 10.83
N LEU A 233 18.86 6.32 10.42
CA LEU A 233 17.43 6.21 10.14
C LEU A 233 17.28 5.63 8.73
N MET A 234 16.72 4.42 8.63
CA MET A 234 16.66 3.68 7.34
C MET A 234 15.80 4.41 6.29
N ALA A 235 14.68 4.99 6.72
CA ALA A 235 13.77 5.75 5.88
C ALA A 235 12.96 6.72 6.74
N GLU A 236 12.44 7.79 6.12
CA GLU A 236 11.40 8.60 6.75
C GLU A 236 10.04 7.92 6.60
N TYR A 237 9.21 7.96 7.65
CA TYR A 237 7.90 7.33 7.64
C TYR A 237 6.91 8.05 8.55
N GLY A 238 5.63 7.81 8.33
CA GLY A 238 4.56 8.34 9.17
C GLY A 238 4.22 7.36 10.29
N ILE A 239 4.00 7.88 11.49
CA ILE A 239 3.46 7.12 12.63
C ILE A 239 2.13 7.72 13.09
N VAL A 240 1.26 6.87 13.61
CA VAL A 240 -0.01 7.25 14.21
C VAL A 240 -0.06 6.67 15.62
N THR A 241 -0.31 7.52 16.61
CA THR A 241 -0.47 7.09 18.00
C THR A 241 -1.68 7.77 18.64
N PRO A 242 -2.19 7.24 19.77
CA PRO A 242 -3.18 7.95 20.55
C PRO A 242 -2.65 9.34 20.93
N ARG A 243 -3.55 10.31 21.00
CA ARG A 243 -3.16 11.71 21.26
C ARG A 243 -2.34 11.83 22.54
N GLY A 244 -1.15 12.41 22.41
CA GLY A 244 -0.21 12.61 23.52
C GLY A 244 0.57 11.37 23.97
N ALA A 245 0.37 10.20 23.36
CA ALA A 245 1.10 8.97 23.66
C ALA A 245 2.50 8.99 23.02
N PHE A 246 3.38 9.81 23.60
CA PHE A 246 4.75 9.97 23.14
C PHE A 246 5.63 8.75 23.43
N ASP A 247 5.35 8.06 24.53
CA ASP A 247 5.93 6.75 24.86
C ASP A 247 5.74 5.74 23.73
N LEU A 248 4.49 5.55 23.27
CA LEU A 248 4.19 4.65 22.15
C LEU A 248 4.87 5.09 20.85
N ALA A 249 4.92 6.41 20.60
CA ALA A 249 5.59 6.94 19.42
C ALA A 249 7.10 6.65 19.45
N LEU A 250 7.73 6.76 20.61
CA LEU A 250 9.15 6.42 20.78
C LEU A 250 9.39 4.93 20.63
N ASP A 251 8.55 4.10 21.24
CA ASP A 251 8.69 2.64 21.15
C ASP A 251 8.63 2.17 19.69
N THR A 252 7.71 2.73 18.89
CA THR A 252 7.66 2.45 17.45
C THR A 252 8.94 2.86 16.72
N VAL A 253 9.51 4.04 17.03
CA VAL A 253 10.72 4.51 16.33
C VAL A 253 11.98 3.78 16.75
N LEU A 254 12.05 3.36 18.03
CA LEU A 254 13.18 2.64 18.59
C LEU A 254 13.07 1.12 18.39
N GLU A 255 11.99 0.63 17.77
CA GLU A 255 11.82 -0.77 17.45
C GLU A 255 12.95 -1.27 16.55
N GLY A 256 13.51 -2.45 16.86
CA GLY A 256 14.65 -3.03 16.14
C GLY A 256 16.02 -2.39 16.43
N TYR A 257 16.08 -1.22 17.08
CA TYR A 257 17.33 -0.60 17.48
C TYR A 257 17.77 -1.09 18.88
N PRO A 258 19.10 -1.16 19.15
CA PRO A 258 19.62 -1.62 20.44
C PRO A 258 19.46 -0.58 21.56
N VAL A 259 18.65 0.46 21.36
CA VAL A 259 18.38 1.51 22.35
C VAL A 259 16.95 1.46 22.88
N ARG A 260 16.72 2.10 24.03
CA ARG A 260 15.41 2.29 24.66
C ARG A 260 15.28 3.71 25.20
N ALA A 261 14.03 4.16 25.35
CA ALA A 261 13.72 5.43 25.98
C ALA A 261 13.44 5.26 27.48
N GLU A 262 13.91 6.23 28.26
CA GLU A 262 13.51 6.46 29.65
C GLU A 262 12.90 7.85 29.73
N LEU A 263 11.63 7.91 30.13
CA LEU A 263 10.85 9.14 30.20
C LEU A 263 10.71 9.58 31.65
N ILE A 264 10.87 10.88 31.89
CA ILE A 264 10.53 11.53 33.17
C ILE A 264 9.31 12.44 32.93
N PRO A 265 8.07 11.95 33.11
CA PRO A 265 6.86 12.69 32.73
C PRO A 265 6.71 14.04 33.42
N GLY A 266 7.05 14.12 34.72
CA GLY A 266 6.88 15.35 35.51
C GLY A 266 7.72 16.54 35.01
N SER A 267 8.88 16.27 34.40
CA SER A 267 9.76 17.30 33.83
C SER A 267 9.79 17.29 32.30
N ARG A 268 9.03 16.37 31.67
CA ARG A 268 9.06 16.07 30.23
C ARG A 268 10.48 15.92 29.69
N GLN A 269 11.35 15.25 30.44
CA GLN A 269 12.71 14.93 30.00
C GLN A 269 12.76 13.53 29.45
N ILE A 270 13.64 13.31 28.46
CA ILE A 270 13.90 11.99 27.92
C ILE A 270 15.38 11.66 27.94
N PHE A 271 15.66 10.38 28.11
CA PHE A 271 16.98 9.78 27.97
C PHE A 271 16.89 8.55 27.08
N ILE A 272 17.75 8.48 26.07
CA ILE A 272 17.91 7.32 25.19
C ILE A 272 19.18 6.60 25.58
N ARG A 273 19.06 5.32 25.94
CA ARG A 273 20.15 4.48 26.46
C ARG A 273 20.16 3.14 25.75
N GLU A 274 21.30 2.45 25.77
CA GLU A 274 21.39 1.07 25.30
C GLU A 274 20.43 0.14 26.06
N ARG A 275 19.92 -0.87 25.35
CA ARG A 275 19.25 -2.03 25.94
C ARG A 275 20.32 -2.94 26.52
N GLN A 276 20.16 -3.26 27.80
CA GLN A 276 20.96 -4.29 28.48
C GLN A 276 20.30 -5.65 28.32
#